data_AF-A0A365YWT7-F1
#
_entry.id   AF-A0A365YWT7-F1
#
_cell.length_a   1.000
_cell.length_b   1.000
_cell.length_c   1.000
_cell.angle_alpha   90.00
_cell.angle_beta   90.00
_cell.angle_gamma   90.00
#
_symmetry.space_group_name_H-M   'P 1'
#
loop_
_entity.id
_entity.type
_entity.pdbx_description
1 polymer ?
#
loop_
_entity_poly.entity_id
_entity_poly.type
_entity_poly.pdbx_seq_one_letter_code
_entity_poly.pdbx_strand_id
1 'polypeptide(L)' 'MWYLSGMDDAGEAECPGPHRQCQACGGQTIEFRETLYVPRAGRPMGLAAPHACWHCRGSGHVCEAERRCSPPRD' A
#
# COMPACT_ATOMS: atom_id res chain seq x y z
N MET A 1 -3.00 40.61 -16.22
CA MET A 1 -3.16 40.39 -14.77
C MET A 1 -4.50 39.70 -14.58
N TRP A 2 -4.52 38.37 -14.59
CA TRP A 2 -5.73 37.57 -14.45
C TRP A 2 -5.61 36.81 -13.13
N TYR A 3 -6.51 37.14 -12.20
CA TYR A 3 -6.68 36.42 -10.95
C TYR A 3 -7.40 35.10 -11.27
N LEU A 4 -6.70 33.97 -11.15
CA LEU A 4 -7.32 32.65 -11.08
C LEU A 4 -7.75 32.41 -9.64
N SER A 5 -9.04 32.64 -9.40
CA SER A 5 -9.76 32.18 -8.24
C SER A 5 -9.70 30.65 -8.15
N GLY A 6 -9.34 30.15 -6.97
CA GLY A 6 -9.88 28.92 -6.39
C GLY A 6 -9.74 27.64 -7.22
N MET A 7 -8.52 27.11 -7.30
CA MET A 7 -8.35 25.66 -7.32
C MET A 7 -8.09 25.22 -5.87
N ASP A 8 -9.15 25.23 -5.08
CA ASP A 8 -9.31 24.31 -3.96
C ASP A 8 -9.44 22.90 -4.56
N ASP A 9 -8.36 22.40 -5.18
CA ASP A 9 -8.22 20.96 -5.42
C ASP A 9 -8.08 20.40 -4.02
N ALA A 10 -9.19 19.86 -3.52
CA ALA A 10 -9.33 19.35 -2.17
C ALA A 10 -8.21 18.37 -1.91
N GLY A 11 -7.12 18.88 -1.33
CA GLY A 11 -5.99 18.10 -0.87
C GLY A 11 -6.57 16.92 -0.11
N GLU A 12 -6.23 15.73 -0.57
CA GLU A 12 -6.43 14.48 0.15
C GLU A 12 -6.16 14.79 1.62
N ALA A 13 -7.22 14.96 2.41
CA ALA A 13 -7.09 15.50 3.75
C ALA A 13 -6.12 14.61 4.48
N GLU A 14 -4.91 15.13 4.73
CA GLU A 14 -3.80 14.36 5.28
C GLU A 14 -4.33 13.71 6.54
N CYS A 15 -4.36 12.38 6.52
CA CYS A 15 -5.09 11.59 7.48
C CYS A 15 -4.62 11.95 8.89
N PRO A 16 -5.50 12.48 9.77
CA PRO A 16 -5.06 13.07 11.03
C PRO A 16 -4.68 12.02 12.09
N GLY A 17 -5.04 10.76 11.86
CA GLY A 17 -4.89 9.71 12.86
C GLY A 17 -3.49 9.10 12.93
N PRO A 18 -3.20 8.37 14.02
CA PRO A 18 -1.89 7.76 14.19
C PRO A 18 -1.71 6.66 13.14
N HIS A 19 -0.65 6.81 12.34
CA HIS A 19 -0.15 5.78 11.45
C HIS A 19 0.85 4.92 12.21
N ARG A 20 0.39 3.78 12.74
CA ARG A 20 1.27 2.84 13.43
C ARG A 20 2.04 2.04 12.40
N GLN A 21 3.36 2.02 12.52
CA GLN A 21 4.21 1.23 11.63
C GLN A 21 3.72 -0.23 11.60
N CYS A 22 3.60 -0.79 10.39
CA CYS A 22 3.17 -2.17 10.22
C CYS A 22 4.22 -3.11 10.83
N GLN A 23 3.81 -3.90 11.82
CA GLN A 23 4.72 -4.82 12.52
C GLN A 23 5.08 -6.05 11.70
N ALA A 24 4.28 -6.39 10.68
CA ALA A 24 4.55 -7.56 9.83
C ALA A 24 5.67 -7.30 8.79
N CYS A 25 5.65 -6.13 8.13
CA CYS A 25 6.70 -5.75 7.18
C CYS A 25 7.72 -4.75 7.73
N GLY A 26 7.63 -4.36 9.01
CA GLY A 26 8.50 -3.32 9.59
C GLY A 26 8.43 -1.98 8.85
N GLY A 27 7.28 -1.67 8.25
CA GLY A 27 7.10 -0.49 7.41
C GLY A 27 7.65 -0.57 5.98
N GLN A 28 8.23 -1.70 5.57
CA GLN A 28 8.84 -1.86 4.24
C GLN A 28 7.83 -1.94 3.09
N THR A 29 6.54 -2.00 3.38
CA THR A 29 5.42 -2.11 2.41
C THR A 29 5.35 -3.43 1.65
N ILE A 30 6.41 -4.24 1.66
CA ILE A 30 6.51 -5.50 0.93
C ILE A 30 6.69 -6.70 1.86
N GLU A 31 6.31 -7.88 1.37
CA GLU A 31 6.66 -9.17 1.93
C GLU A 31 7.07 -10.13 0.80
N PHE A 32 7.92 -11.11 1.10
CA PHE A 32 8.31 -12.12 0.13
C PHE A 32 7.44 -13.37 0.27
N ARG A 33 6.86 -13.83 -0.83
CA ARG A 33 6.07 -15.06 -0.89
C ARG A 33 6.49 -15.93 -2.06
N GLU A 34 6.28 -17.23 -1.93
CA GLU A 34 6.46 -18.15 -3.05
C GLU A 34 5.45 -17.80 -4.15
N THR A 35 5.97 -17.60 -5.35
CA THR A 35 5.22 -17.24 -6.55
C THR A 35 5.60 -18.18 -7.66
N LEU A 36 4.60 -18.68 -8.38
CA LEU A 36 4.82 -19.63 -9.45
C LEU A 36 5.29 -18.89 -10.72
N TYR A 37 6.54 -19.10 -11.10
CA TYR A 37 7.03 -18.74 -12.42
C TYR A 37 6.63 -19.81 -13.43
N VAL A 38 5.88 -19.39 -14.47
CA VAL A 38 5.41 -20.28 -15.54
C VAL A 38 6.14 -19.91 -16.83
N PRO A 39 7.19 -20.65 -17.22
CA PRO A 39 7.88 -20.40 -18.48
C PRO A 39 7.04 -20.85 -19.68
N ARG A 40 7.35 -20.30 -20.87
CA ARG A 40 6.71 -20.72 -22.13
C ARG A 40 6.88 -22.22 -22.44
N ALA A 41 7.97 -22.82 -21.98
CA ALA A 41 8.25 -24.25 -22.11
C ALA A 41 9.02 -24.74 -20.87
N GLY A 42 8.82 -26.01 -20.50
CA GLY A 42 9.41 -26.61 -19.30
C GLY A 42 8.44 -26.67 -18.11
N ARG A 43 8.98 -26.90 -16.91
CA ARG A 43 8.20 -27.03 -15.67
C ARG A 43 8.06 -25.68 -14.96
N PRO A 44 6.90 -25.39 -14.35
CA PRO A 44 6.76 -24.27 -13.43
C PRO A 44 7.72 -24.39 -12.24
N MET A 45 8.15 -23.25 -11.71
CA MET A 45 9.06 -23.18 -10.56
C MET A 45 8.56 -22.17 -9.53
N GLY A 46 8.60 -22.53 -8.25
CA GLY A 46 8.38 -21.59 -7.16
C GLY A 46 9.59 -20.67 -7.00
N LEU A 47 9.35 -19.35 -6.96
CA LEU A 47 10.35 -18.33 -6.70
C LEU A 47 9.89 -17.43 -5.56
N ALA A 48 10.82 -16.99 -4.71
CA ALA A 48 10.52 -15.92 -3.76
C ALA A 48 10.38 -14.60 -4.53
N ALA A 49 9.18 -14.01 -4.52
CA ALA A 49 8.92 -12.74 -5.18
C ALA A 49 8.33 -11.72 -4.19
N PRO A 50 8.58 -10.42 -4.41
CA PRO A 50 8.00 -9.37 -3.58
C PRO A 50 6.51 -9.18 -3.90
N HIS A 51 5.70 -9.07 -2.86
CA HIS A 51 4.29 -8.71 -2.91
C HIS A 51 4.03 -7.52 -1.99
N ALA A 52 2.95 -6.78 -2.25
CA ALA A 52 2.47 -5.83 -1.25
C ALA A 52 2.17 -6.58 0.05
N CYS A 53 2.71 -6.08 1.17
CA CYS A 53 2.48 -6.69 2.47
C CYS A 53 0.97 -6.74 2.74
N TRP A 54 0.43 -7.94 2.89
CA TRP A 54 -0.99 -8.20 3.06
C TRP A 54 -1.58 -7.50 4.29
N HIS A 55 -0.79 -7.36 5.36
CA HIS A 55 -1.24 -6.73 6.60
C HIS A 55 -1.48 -5.22 6.46
N CYS A 56 -0.58 -4.51 5.79
CA CYS A 56 -0.71 -3.06 5.57
C CYS A 56 -1.18 -2.69 4.16
N ARG A 57 -1.40 -3.70 3.31
CA ARG A 57 -1.79 -3.57 1.90
C ARG A 57 -0.89 -2.61 1.12
N GLY A 58 0.42 -2.65 1.41
CA GLY A 58 1.42 -1.79 0.76
C GLY A 58 1.56 -0.37 1.32
N SER A 59 0.84 0.00 2.38
CA SER A 59 0.95 1.36 2.97
C SER A 59 2.11 1.53 3.96
N GLY A 60 2.68 0.42 4.46
CA GLY A 60 3.75 0.45 5.48
C GLY A 60 3.27 0.78 6.90
N HIS A 61 1.99 1.09 7.07
CA HIS A 61 1.39 1.41 8.35
C HIS A 61 -0.04 0.87 8.45
N VAL A 62 -0.64 0.98 9.63
CA VAL A 62 -2.08 0.78 9.81
C VAL A 62 -2.63 2.08 10.38
N CYS A 63 -3.66 2.61 9.73
CA CYS A 63 -4.37 3.77 10.22
C CYS A 63 -5.36 3.35 11.31
N GLU A 64 -5.22 3.92 12.50
CA GLU A 64 -6.14 3.71 13.64
C GLU A 64 -7.15 4.87 13.81
N ALA A 65 -7.25 5.78 12.84
CA ALA A 65 -8.27 6.82 12.84
C ALA A 65 -9.68 6.21 12.79
N GLU A 66 -10.65 6.90 13.39
CA GLU A 66 -12.08 6.52 13.32
C GLU A 66 -12.58 6.44 11.87
N ARG A 67 -12.14 7.38 11.02
CA ARG A 67 -12.28 7.31 9.57
C ARG A 67 -10.92 7.01 8.94
N ARG A 68 -10.73 5.77 8.50
CA ARG A 68 -9.47 5.35 7.87
C ARG A 68 -9.28 6.07 6.54
N CYS A 69 -8.10 6.65 6.37
CA CYS A 69 -7.67 7.26 5.11
C CYS A 69 -7.31 6.27 4.02
N SER A 70 -6.78 5.10 4.39
CA SER A 70 -6.66 3.97 3.49
C SER A 70 -7.87 3.06 3.68
N PRO A 71 -8.78 2.94 2.68
CA PRO A 71 -9.82 1.94 2.77
C PRO A 71 -9.16 0.57 2.86
N PRO A 72 -9.74 -0.39 3.60
CA PRO A 72 -9.36 -1.78 3.42
C PRO A 72 -9.61 -2.14 1.95
N ARG A 73 -8.56 -2.22 1.13
CA ARG A 73 -8.65 -2.69 -0.27
C ARG A 73 -8.82 -4.21 -0.35
N ASP A 74 -9.99 -4.66 -0.80
CA ASP A 74 -10.43 -6.08 -0.83
C ASP A 74 -9.35 -7.08 -1.27
#